data_AF-A0A090QNC8-F1
#
_entry.id   AF-A0A090QNC8-F1
#
_cell.length_a   1.000
_cell.length_b   1.000
_cell.length_c   1.000
_cell.angle_alpha   90.00
_cell.angle_beta   90.00
_cell.angle_gamma   90.00
#
_symmetry.space_group_name_H-M   'P 1'
#
loop_
_entity.id
_entity.type
_entity.pdbx_description
1 polymer ?
#
loop_
_entity_poly.entity_id
_entity_poly.type
_entity_poly.pdbx_seq_one_letter_code
_entity_poly.pdbx_strand_id
1 'polypeptide(L)'
;MHHYMHQLLNDISPSFPSNQRLYHFVVRMLAHMIVHPQAIQLIADAVRQEALFDYFIDNSGNIEKLVQDQIDPFNQEFPQQHIDIRVLKWQLMMYGHAAASMKPFIAETWSAQTDSMDECLINHWELYNQQMACLLNIAPEKMLHPTNLNDLVLNIDCNWQKKDDSQADADEH
;
A
#
# COMPACT_ATOMS: atom_id res chain seq x y z
N MET A 1 -5.51 -5.52 -6.38
CA MET A 1 -5.17 -4.17 -5.89
C MET A 1 -6.39 -3.31 -5.58
N HIS A 2 -7.20 -2.87 -6.54
CA HIS A 2 -8.36 -2.00 -6.25
C HIS A 2 -9.32 -2.58 -5.18
N HIS A 3 -9.73 -3.85 -5.31
CA HIS A 3 -10.57 -4.52 -4.31
C HIS A 3 -9.90 -4.57 -2.92
N TYR A 4 -8.60 -4.85 -2.87
CA TYR A 4 -7.84 -4.88 -1.62
C TYR A 4 -7.82 -3.51 -0.93
N MET A 5 -7.57 -2.44 -1.68
CA MET A 5 -7.59 -1.07 -1.15
C MET A 5 -8.95 -0.69 -0.56
N HIS A 6 -10.05 -1.06 -1.22
CA HIS A 6 -11.40 -0.84 -0.68
C HIS A 6 -11.63 -1.60 0.63
N GLN A 7 -11.26 -2.88 0.67
CA GLN A 7 -11.40 -3.68 1.89
C GLN A 7 -10.52 -3.15 3.02
N LEU A 8 -9.31 -2.70 2.70
CA LEU A 8 -8.41 -2.07 3.67
C LEU A 8 -9.03 -0.81 4.27
N LEU A 9 -9.63 0.05 3.46
CA LEU A 9 -10.31 1.25 3.94
C LEU A 9 -11.54 0.94 4.78
N ASN A 10 -12.25 -0.15 4.49
CA ASN A 10 -13.39 -0.61 5.29
C ASN A 10 -12.96 -1.23 6.63
N ASP A 11 -11.79 -1.85 6.67
CA ASP A 11 -11.21 -2.46 7.88
C ASP A 11 -10.62 -1.41 8.84
N ILE A 12 -10.16 -0.27 8.31
CA ILE A 12 -9.69 0.85 9.13
C ILE A 12 -10.86 1.46 9.90
N SER A 13 -10.69 1.61 11.22
CA SER A 13 -11.76 2.12 12.09
C SER A 13 -12.32 3.45 11.60
N PRO A 14 -13.65 3.55 11.41
CA PRO A 14 -14.25 4.78 10.96
C PRO A 14 -14.18 5.91 11.99
N SER A 15 -13.93 5.58 13.27
CA SER A 15 -13.80 6.54 14.36
C SER A 15 -12.43 7.22 14.42
N PHE A 16 -11.46 6.78 13.62
CA PHE A 16 -10.14 7.40 13.59
C PHE A 16 -10.20 8.78 12.93
N PRO A 17 -9.45 9.78 13.45
CA PRO A 17 -9.24 11.04 12.76
C PRO A 17 -8.57 10.83 11.39
N SER A 18 -8.69 11.82 10.51
CA SER A 18 -8.21 11.74 9.12
C SER A 18 -6.74 11.31 9.02
N ASN A 19 -5.88 11.84 9.89
CA ASN A 19 -4.45 11.56 9.89
C ASN A 19 -4.14 10.09 10.22
N GLN A 20 -4.81 9.53 11.23
CA GLN A 20 -4.67 8.13 11.61
C GLN A 20 -5.22 7.21 10.53
N ARG A 21 -6.36 7.55 9.91
CA ARG A 21 -6.91 6.77 8.80
C ARG A 21 -5.93 6.69 7.63
N LEU A 22 -5.43 7.85 7.19
CA LEU A 22 -4.45 7.92 6.10
C LEU A 22 -3.17 7.18 6.47
N TYR A 23 -2.69 7.33 7.72
CA TYR A 23 -1.52 6.62 8.23
C TYR A 23 -1.68 5.10 8.14
N HIS A 24 -2.75 4.55 8.72
CA HIS A 24 -3.02 3.11 8.67
C HIS A 24 -3.13 2.62 7.24
N PHE A 25 -3.76 3.39 6.34
CA PHE A 25 -3.86 3.03 4.94
C PHE A 25 -2.47 2.94 4.29
N VAL A 26 -1.64 3.99 4.35
CA VAL A 26 -0.39 4.04 3.59
C VAL A 26 0.64 3.01 4.08
N VAL A 27 0.77 2.83 5.40
CA VAL A 27 1.76 1.88 5.94
C VAL A 27 1.34 0.44 5.71
N ARG A 28 0.04 0.12 5.77
CA ARG A 28 -0.48 -1.22 5.45
C ARG A 28 -0.44 -1.51 3.96
N MET A 29 -0.57 -0.50 3.11
CA MET A 29 -0.34 -0.64 1.66
C MET A 29 1.10 -1.03 1.36
N LEU A 30 2.09 -0.43 2.04
CA LEU A 30 3.49 -0.86 1.87
C LEU A 30 3.69 -2.29 2.36
N ALA A 31 3.15 -2.65 3.53
CA ALA A 31 3.24 -4.02 4.03
C ALA A 31 2.68 -5.03 3.02
N HIS A 32 1.52 -4.74 2.41
CA HIS A 32 0.94 -5.57 1.35
C HIS A 32 1.87 -5.71 0.15
N MET A 33 2.51 -4.63 -0.30
CA MET A 33 3.47 -4.67 -1.42
C MET A 33 4.73 -5.48 -1.09
N ILE A 34 5.18 -5.48 0.16
CA ILE A 34 6.34 -6.27 0.60
C ILE A 34 5.97 -7.77 0.67
N VAL A 35 4.82 -8.10 1.25
CA VAL A 35 4.35 -9.49 1.38
C VAL A 35 3.95 -10.09 0.02
N HIS A 36 3.40 -9.27 -0.88
CA HIS A 36 2.98 -9.66 -2.23
C HIS A 36 3.72 -8.86 -3.30
N PRO A 37 5.03 -9.16 -3.54
CA PRO A 37 5.88 -8.32 -4.37
C PRO A 37 5.62 -8.47 -5.88
N GLN A 38 4.78 -9.41 -6.31
CA GLN A 38 4.62 -9.76 -7.73
C GLN A 38 4.22 -8.57 -8.59
N ALA A 39 3.31 -7.71 -8.10
CA ALA A 39 2.86 -6.55 -8.84
C ALA A 39 3.97 -5.50 -9.01
N ILE A 40 4.72 -5.20 -7.95
CA ILE A 40 5.80 -4.22 -8.01
C ILE A 40 7.03 -4.75 -8.77
N GLN A 41 7.27 -6.05 -8.74
CA GLN A 41 8.28 -6.72 -9.57
C GLN A 41 7.92 -6.62 -11.05
N LEU A 42 6.65 -6.87 -11.40
CA LEU A 42 6.19 -6.69 -12.78
C LEU A 42 6.39 -5.25 -13.26
N ILE A 43 6.06 -4.27 -12.42
CA ILE A 43 6.30 -2.86 -12.74
C ILE A 43 7.80 -2.58 -12.89
N ALA A 44 8.64 -3.10 -11.98
CA ALA A 44 10.09 -2.97 -12.00
C ALA A 44 10.73 -3.52 -13.28
N ASP A 45 10.23 -4.65 -13.77
CA ASP A 45 10.68 -5.25 -15.01
C ASP A 45 10.15 -4.47 -16.23
N ALA A 46 8.93 -3.95 -16.13
CA ALA A 46 8.25 -3.19 -17.18
C ALA A 46 8.81 -1.77 -17.37
N VAL A 47 9.31 -1.07 -16.34
CA VAL A 47 9.89 0.28 -16.49
C VAL A 47 11.16 0.31 -17.36
N ARG A 48 11.71 -0.85 -17.71
CA ARG A 48 12.75 -0.96 -18.76
C ARG A 48 12.18 -0.80 -20.18
N GLN A 49 10.85 -0.68 -20.33
CA GLN A 49 10.11 -0.53 -21.59
C GLN A 49 9.09 0.60 -21.47
N GLU A 50 9.33 1.72 -22.16
CA GLU A 50 8.48 2.93 -22.05
C GLU A 50 6.99 2.67 -22.36
N ALA A 51 6.67 1.79 -23.31
CA ALA A 51 5.28 1.49 -23.68
C ALA A 51 4.46 0.79 -22.57
N LEU A 52 5.11 0.10 -21.63
CA LEU A 52 4.44 -0.52 -20.49
C LEU A 52 4.22 0.46 -19.34
N PHE A 53 5.04 1.51 -19.25
CA PHE A 53 4.89 2.56 -18.25
C PHE A 53 3.55 3.31 -18.42
N ASP A 54 3.21 3.70 -19.65
CA ASP A 54 1.96 4.38 -19.97
C ASP A 54 0.74 3.52 -19.60
N TYR A 55 0.80 2.20 -19.84
CA TYR A 55 -0.25 1.26 -19.46
C TYR A 55 -0.50 1.18 -17.94
N PHE A 56 0.55 1.34 -17.12
CA PHE A 56 0.43 1.37 -15.65
C PHE A 56 -0.08 2.72 -15.14
N ILE A 57 0.22 3.82 -15.84
CA ILE A 57 -0.22 5.18 -15.49
C ILE A 57 -1.70 5.39 -15.86
N ASP A 58 -2.12 4.98 -17.05
CA ASP A 58 -3.46 5.28 -17.60
C ASP A 58 -4.60 4.55 -16.89
N ASN A 59 -4.34 3.41 -16.24
CA ASN A 59 -5.36 2.63 -15.54
C ASN A 59 -5.64 3.11 -14.09
N SER A 60 -5.14 4.29 -13.70
CA SER A 60 -5.07 4.71 -12.30
C SER A 60 -6.23 5.57 -11.81
N GLY A 61 -7.11 6.10 -12.67
CA GLY A 61 -8.10 7.13 -12.30
C GLY A 61 -9.00 6.79 -11.09
N ASN A 62 -9.55 5.58 -11.04
CA ASN A 62 -10.41 5.15 -9.92
C ASN A 62 -9.62 4.92 -8.63
N ILE A 63 -8.38 4.43 -8.73
CA ILE A 63 -7.49 4.23 -7.58
C ILE A 63 -7.00 5.58 -7.05
N GLU A 64 -6.67 6.51 -7.95
CA GLU A 64 -6.25 7.87 -7.59
C GLU A 64 -7.33 8.58 -6.80
N LYS A 65 -8.58 8.53 -7.30
CA LYS A 65 -9.71 9.11 -6.59
C LYS A 65 -9.90 8.49 -5.19
N LEU A 66 -9.81 7.16 -5.08
CA LEU A 66 -9.95 6.48 -3.79
C LEU A 66 -8.93 6.95 -2.75
N VAL A 67 -7.68 7.14 -3.17
CA VAL A 67 -6.61 7.65 -2.29
C VAL A 67 -6.81 9.13 -2.01
N GLN A 68 -7.22 9.91 -3.01
CA GLN A 68 -7.50 11.35 -2.84
C GLN A 68 -8.61 11.59 -1.82
N ASP A 69 -9.66 10.76 -1.83
CA ASP A 69 -10.77 10.82 -0.87
C ASP A 69 -10.30 10.59 0.60
N GLN A 70 -9.11 10.01 0.81
CA GLN A 70 -8.49 9.91 2.15
C GLN A 70 -7.55 11.07 2.46
N ILE A 71 -6.94 11.68 1.44
CA ILE A 71 -6.01 12.81 1.58
C ILE A 71 -6.77 14.11 1.83
N ASP A 72 -7.91 14.33 1.16
CA ASP A 72 -8.66 15.58 1.25
C ASP A 72 -9.08 15.94 2.68
N PRO A 73 -9.65 15.02 3.49
CA PRO A 73 -9.98 15.32 4.88
C PRO A 73 -8.75 15.67 5.71
N PHE A 74 -7.62 14.99 5.48
CA PHE A 74 -6.36 15.29 6.16
C PHE A 74 -5.85 16.68 5.81
N ASN A 75 -5.83 17.04 4.53
CA ASN A 75 -5.36 18.36 4.09
C ASN A 75 -6.27 19.50 4.60
N GLN A 76 -7.56 19.23 4.80
CA GLN A 76 -8.49 20.18 5.44
C GLN A 76 -8.21 20.35 6.93
N GLU A 77 -7.96 19.27 7.66
CA GLU A 77 -7.67 19.28 9.11
C GLU A 77 -6.26 19.80 9.42
N PHE A 78 -5.28 19.55 8.54
CA PHE A 78 -3.86 19.88 8.71
C PHE A 78 -3.33 20.74 7.56
N PRO A 79 -3.83 21.99 7.39
CA PRO A 79 -3.49 22.82 6.23
C PRO A 79 -2.00 23.22 6.14
N GLN A 80 -1.26 23.11 7.25
CA GLN A 80 0.17 23.39 7.30
C GLN A 80 1.05 22.19 6.88
N GLN A 81 0.45 21.00 6.71
CA GLN A 81 1.14 19.76 6.33
C GLN A 81 0.45 19.14 5.11
N HIS A 82 0.31 19.91 4.04
CA HIS A 82 -0.41 19.43 2.85
C HIS A 82 0.29 18.24 2.18
N ILE A 83 -0.49 17.19 1.89
CA ILE A 83 -0.04 16.00 1.16
C ILE A 83 -0.44 16.09 -0.31
N ASP A 84 0.54 15.91 -1.19
CA ASP A 84 0.34 15.66 -2.61
C ASP A 84 0.28 14.15 -2.86
N ILE A 85 -0.82 13.70 -3.47
CA ILE A 85 -1.04 12.29 -3.82
C ILE A 85 0.07 11.71 -4.70
N ARG A 86 0.65 12.50 -5.61
CA ARG A 86 1.71 12.06 -6.52
C ARG A 86 3.00 11.78 -5.75
N VAL A 87 3.33 12.63 -4.79
CA VAL A 87 4.50 12.46 -3.92
C VAL A 87 4.31 11.26 -3.01
N LEU A 88 3.12 11.09 -2.42
CA LEU A 88 2.80 9.95 -1.58
C LEU A 88 2.88 8.63 -2.36
N LYS A 89 2.28 8.59 -3.57
CA LYS A 89 2.38 7.45 -4.49
C LYS A 89 3.84 7.15 -4.84
N TRP A 90 4.63 8.18 -5.16
CA TRP A 90 6.05 8.02 -5.48
C TRP A 90 6.84 7.40 -4.32
N GLN A 91 6.64 7.88 -3.10
CA GLN A 91 7.28 7.32 -1.90
C GLN A 91 6.89 5.85 -1.70
N LEU A 92 5.61 5.52 -1.79
CA LEU A 92 5.14 4.13 -1.68
C LEU A 92 5.79 3.23 -2.74
N MET A 93 5.88 3.70 -3.99
CA MET A 93 6.52 2.98 -5.08
C MET A 93 8.02 2.77 -4.86
N MET A 94 8.74 3.80 -4.39
CA MET A 94 10.18 3.69 -4.09
C MET A 94 10.45 2.62 -3.03
N TYR A 95 9.73 2.66 -1.90
CA TYR A 95 9.92 1.70 -0.82
C TYR A 95 9.50 0.28 -1.22
N GLY A 96 8.36 0.14 -1.91
CA GLY A 96 7.91 -1.17 -2.40
C GLY A 96 8.87 -1.76 -3.43
N HIS A 97 9.39 -0.93 -4.34
CA HIS A 97 10.36 -1.35 -5.33
C HIS A 97 11.67 -1.81 -4.68
N ALA A 98 12.22 -1.04 -3.75
CA ALA A 98 13.44 -1.40 -3.02
C ALA A 98 13.31 -2.76 -2.31
N ALA A 99 12.17 -3.01 -1.66
CA ALA A 99 11.90 -4.31 -1.01
C ALA A 99 11.87 -5.50 -1.99
N ALA A 100 11.47 -5.25 -3.23
CA ALA A 100 11.36 -6.28 -4.26
C ALA A 100 12.67 -6.53 -5.03
N SER A 101 13.39 -5.46 -5.40
CA SER A 101 14.53 -5.52 -6.33
C SER A 101 15.90 -5.34 -5.68
N MET A 102 15.96 -4.81 -4.45
CA MET A 102 17.21 -4.45 -3.76
C MET A 102 17.46 -5.28 -2.49
N LYS A 103 16.90 -6.49 -2.41
CA LYS A 103 17.03 -7.37 -1.22
C LYS A 103 18.48 -7.56 -0.71
N PRO A 104 19.51 -7.73 -1.57
CA PRO A 104 20.89 -7.83 -1.08
C PRO A 104 21.36 -6.57 -0.34
N PHE A 105 20.98 -5.38 -0.80
CA PHE A 105 21.32 -4.12 -0.12
C PHE A 105 20.54 -3.94 1.18
N ILE A 106 19.28 -4.39 1.22
CA ILE A 106 18.50 -4.45 2.46
C ILE A 106 19.19 -5.38 3.46
N ALA A 107 19.55 -6.60 3.07
CA ALA A 107 20.26 -7.53 3.96
C ALA A 107 21.58 -6.94 4.47
N GLU A 108 22.38 -6.30 3.60
CA GLU A 108 23.63 -5.66 3.98
C GLU A 108 23.43 -4.51 4.99
N THR A 109 22.34 -3.74 4.85
CA THR A 109 22.03 -2.59 5.73
C THR A 109 21.86 -2.99 7.20
N TRP A 110 21.32 -4.18 7.45
CA TRP A 110 21.05 -4.69 8.80
C TRP A 110 21.87 -5.93 9.15
N SER A 111 22.92 -6.24 8.39
CA SER A 111 23.78 -7.43 8.57
C SER A 111 24.43 -7.53 9.95
N ALA A 112 24.68 -6.40 10.61
CA ALA A 112 25.21 -6.37 11.98
C ALA A 112 24.16 -6.67 13.06
N GLN A 113 22.87 -6.67 12.71
CA GLN A 113 21.74 -6.80 13.64
C GLN A 113 21.02 -8.14 13.47
N THR A 114 20.90 -8.64 12.24
CA THR A 114 20.16 -9.86 11.94
C THR A 114 20.62 -10.51 10.62
N ASP A 115 20.51 -11.83 10.57
CA ASP A 115 20.68 -12.63 9.34
C ASP A 115 19.32 -12.97 8.68
N SER A 116 18.20 -12.57 9.30
CA SER A 116 16.85 -12.86 8.82
C SER A 116 16.39 -11.81 7.81
N MET A 117 16.12 -12.24 6.58
CA MET A 117 15.56 -11.37 5.55
C MET A 117 14.20 -10.78 5.97
N ASP A 118 13.39 -11.54 6.72
CA ASP A 118 12.08 -11.06 7.18
C ASP A 118 12.23 -9.91 8.19
N GLU A 119 13.20 -10.00 9.11
CA GLU A 119 13.52 -8.90 10.03
C GLU A 119 14.08 -7.69 9.29
N CYS A 120 14.94 -7.90 8.27
CA CYS A 120 15.40 -6.81 7.41
C CYS A 120 14.25 -6.12 6.66
N LEU A 121 13.24 -6.87 6.20
CA LEU A 121 12.05 -6.31 5.54
C LEU A 121 11.15 -5.54 6.53
N ILE A 122 11.03 -6.00 7.77
CA ILE A 122 10.33 -5.26 8.83
C ILE A 122 11.07 -3.95 9.10
N ASN A 123 12.39 -3.97 9.23
CA ASN A 123 13.18 -2.75 9.44
C ASN A 123 13.05 -1.77 8.27
N HIS A 124 13.05 -2.27 7.03
CA HIS A 124 12.80 -1.46 5.84
C HIS A 124 11.40 -0.83 5.84
N TRP A 125 10.37 -1.60 6.22
CA TRP A 125 9.02 -1.08 6.39
C TRP A 125 8.94 -0.03 7.51
N GLU A 126 9.67 -0.24 8.61
CA GLU A 126 9.70 0.65 9.77
C GLU A 126 10.31 2.03 9.43
N LEU A 127 11.27 2.10 8.49
CA LEU A 127 11.77 3.38 7.97
C LEU A 127 10.64 4.20 7.32
N TYR A 128 9.82 3.56 6.49
CA TYR A 128 8.65 4.20 5.90
C TYR A 128 7.61 4.55 6.96
N ASN A 129 7.37 3.66 7.93
CA ASN A 129 6.46 3.87 9.03
C ASN A 129 6.79 5.15 9.81
N GLN A 130 8.05 5.34 10.20
CA GLN A 130 8.54 6.53 10.91
C GLN A 130 8.38 7.79 10.06
N GLN A 131 8.70 7.70 8.76
CA GLN A 131 8.53 8.81 7.83
C GLN A 131 7.06 9.24 7.73
N MET A 132 6.15 8.28 7.58
CA MET A 132 4.70 8.55 7.48
C MET A 132 4.11 9.02 8.80
N ALA A 133 4.54 8.47 9.93
CA ALA A 133 4.11 8.93 11.25
C ALA A 133 4.47 10.39 11.49
N CYS A 134 5.69 10.80 11.11
CA CYS A 134 6.13 12.20 11.18
C CYS A 134 5.30 13.09 10.25
N LEU A 135 5.16 12.70 8.98
CA LEU A 135 4.40 13.45 7.98
C LEU A 135 2.93 13.67 8.38
N LEU A 136 2.31 12.65 8.96
CA LEU A 136 0.90 12.61 9.32
C LEU A 136 0.64 12.99 10.78
N ASN A 137 1.66 13.47 11.50
CA ASN A 137 1.56 13.89 12.90
C ASN A 137 0.93 12.79 13.80
N ILE A 138 1.46 11.57 13.69
CA ILE A 138 1.04 10.41 14.47
C ILE A 138 1.90 10.34 15.73
N ALA A 139 1.24 10.29 16.88
CA ALA A 139 1.93 10.13 18.15
C ALA A 139 2.59 8.74 18.25
N PRO A 140 3.77 8.60 18.89
CA PRO A 140 4.50 7.34 18.96
C PRO A 140 3.67 6.16 19.48
N GLU A 141 2.82 6.39 20.48
CA GLU A 141 1.95 5.37 21.07
C GLU A 141 0.84 4.87 20.14
N LYS A 142 0.61 5.55 19.01
CA LYS A 142 -0.35 5.17 17.98
C LYS A 142 0.32 4.56 16.75
N MET A 143 1.65 4.50 16.73
CA MET A 143 2.38 3.86 15.64
C MET A 143 2.22 2.35 15.69
N LEU A 144 2.16 1.73 14.51
CA LEU A 144 2.19 0.29 14.34
C LEU A 144 3.63 -0.21 14.43
N HIS A 145 3.85 -1.28 15.21
CA HIS A 145 5.16 -1.94 15.33
C HIS A 145 4.95 -3.47 15.26
N PRO A 146 4.66 -4.02 14.07
CA PRO A 146 4.42 -5.44 13.92
C PRO A 146 5.69 -6.26 14.16
N THR A 147 5.53 -7.49 14.63
CA THR A 147 6.62 -8.49 14.61
C THR A 147 6.61 -9.33 13.33
N ASN A 148 5.53 -9.26 12.55
CA ASN A 148 5.39 -9.88 11.25
C ASN A 148 4.56 -8.97 10.32
N LEU A 149 5.05 -8.68 9.12
CA LEU A 149 4.32 -7.84 8.17
C LEU A 149 2.99 -8.44 7.71
N ASN A 150 2.81 -9.77 7.79
CA ASN A 150 1.53 -10.40 7.49
C ASN A 150 0.41 -9.96 8.45
N ASP A 151 0.74 -9.55 9.67
CA ASP A 151 -0.25 -9.05 10.64
C ASP A 151 -0.92 -7.74 10.18
N LEU A 152 -0.27 -7.03 9.25
CA LEU A 152 -0.78 -5.78 8.68
C LEU A 152 -1.60 -5.99 7.40
N VAL A 153 -1.57 -7.19 6.82
CA VAL A 153 -2.16 -7.50 5.52
C VAL A 153 -3.50 -8.19 5.69
N LEU A 154 -4.50 -7.75 4.92
CA LEU A 154 -5.80 -8.43 4.91
C LEU A 154 -5.70 -9.77 4.17
N ASN A 155 -6.23 -10.82 4.79
CA ASN A 155 -6.44 -12.08 4.11
C ASN A 155 -7.76 -12.04 3.35
N ILE A 156 -7.70 -11.74 2.05
CA ILE A 156 -8.89 -11.65 1.20
C ILE A 156 -8.99 -12.93 0.38
N ASP A 157 -9.99 -13.76 0.71
CA ASP A 157 -10.35 -14.92 -0.09
C ASP A 157 -10.79 -14.46 -1.49
N CYS A 158 -9.90 -14.67 -2.45
CA CYS A 158 -10.13 -14.42 -3.86
C CYS A 158 -11.06 -15.49 -4.46
N ASN A 159 -12.32 -15.56 -4.02
CA ASN A 159 -13.35 -16.40 -4.66
C ASN A 159 -13.86 -15.72 -5.93
N TRP A 160 -13.06 -15.74 -7.00
CA TRP A 160 -13.41 -15.18 -8.32
C TRP A 160 -14.47 -16.01 -9.09
N GLN A 161 -14.94 -17.13 -8.54
CA GLN A 161 -15.75 -18.12 -9.28
C GLN A 161 -17.27 -18.05 -9.07
N LYS A 162 -17.85 -17.01 -8.48
CA LYS A 162 -19.32 -16.93 -8.36
C LYS A 162 -19.86 -15.55 -8.65
N LYS A 163 -20.13 -15.29 -9.94
CA LYS A 163 -21.31 -14.56 -10.45
C LYS A 163 -21.23 -14.48 -11.98
N ASP A 164 -21.81 -15.46 -12.65
CA ASP A 164 -22.76 -15.27 -13.77
C ASP A 164 -23.25 -16.65 -14.22
N ASP A 165 -24.40 -17.08 -13.71
CA ASP A 165 -25.15 -18.24 -14.22
C ASP A 165 -26.64 -18.14 -13.83
N SER A 166 -27.18 -16.92 -13.75
CA SER A 166 -28.60 -16.73 -13.42
C SER A 166 -29.31 -15.71 -14.30
N GLN A 167 -28.91 -15.59 -15.57
CA GLN A 167 -29.58 -14.74 -16.55
C GLN A 167 -29.72 -15.34 -17.96
N ALA A 168 -29.71 -16.67 -18.10
CA ALA A 168 -29.82 -17.33 -19.42
C ALA A 168 -31.14 -18.07 -19.72
N ASP A 169 -32.10 -18.17 -18.78
CA ASP A 169 -33.36 -18.92 -19.00
C ASP A 169 -34.62 -18.04 -18.84
N ALA A 170 -34.61 -16.86 -19.46
CA ALA A 170 -35.81 -16.05 -19.60
C ALA A 170 -35.79 -15.33 -20.96
N ASP A 171 -35.83 -16.10 -22.05
CA ASP A 171 -36.39 -15.68 -23.34
C ASP A 171 -36.27 -16.84 -24.34
N GLU A 172 -37.19 -17.81 -24.28
CA GLU A 172 -37.62 -18.58 -25.46
C GLU A 172 -39.09 -18.96 -25.25
N HIS A 173 -39.97 -18.21 -25.92
CA HIS A 173 -41.38 -18.55 -26.22
C HIS A 173 -41.50 -18.66 -27.74
#